data_AF-A0A2J7Q812-F1
#
_entry.id   AF-A0A2J7Q812-F1
#
_cell.length_a   1.000
_cell.length_b   1.000
_cell.length_c   1.000
_cell.angle_alpha   90.00
_cell.angle_beta   90.00
_cell.angle_gamma   90.00
#
_symmetry.space_group_name_H-M   'P 1'
#
loop_
_entity.id
_entity.type
_entity.pdbx_description
1 polymer ?
#
loop_
_entity_poly.entity_id
_entity_poly.type
_entity_poly.pdbx_seq_one_letter_code
_entity_poly.pdbx_strand_id
1 'polypeptide(L)'
;MNWDEEETLAWELVAREAQQRFSETWGSRKWEVFLQSERKLLEARVGLALFGFPEQSNADCYRKKQAKVITKVCDVIVRKTRKYAKFGQVKMSCVFVSAKSKKDRFTVPLIRVLKYDYADDMCNHRFIDTNCNVYRNWECFLKQNKLPHCLILYPTNGIYTQKDGKVLLSRGESTRRFSTAVSVVRPWGSLGVTGFGLESSRIPVSPVVAGTAMKGALFIARSVSTKRVRAKEGETAEHDTDSEQL
;
A
#
# COMPACT_ATOMS: atom_id res chain seq x y z
N MET A 1 28.41 0.43 -1.02
CA MET A 1 27.10 -0.05 -0.56
C MET A 1 27.28 -1.50 -0.26
N ASN A 2 27.58 -1.73 0.99
CA ASN A 2 27.74 -3.02 1.62
C ASN A 2 26.89 -3.00 2.89
N TRP A 3 26.38 -4.16 3.28
CA TRP A 3 25.61 -4.35 4.52
C TRP A 3 26.42 -4.05 5.77
N ASP A 4 27.74 -4.20 5.70
CA ASP A 4 28.64 -4.05 6.84
C ASP A 4 29.18 -2.61 7.01
N GLU A 5 28.81 -1.68 6.11
CA GLU A 5 29.12 -0.26 6.27
C GLU A 5 28.29 0.33 7.45
N GLU A 6 28.93 1.12 8.33
CA GLU A 6 28.28 1.73 9.51
C GLU A 6 26.99 2.49 9.16
N GLU A 7 27.03 3.28 8.08
CA GLU A 7 25.86 4.04 7.62
C GLU A 7 24.71 3.12 7.14
N THR A 8 25.04 1.94 6.63
CA THR A 8 24.06 0.92 6.23
C THR A 8 23.46 0.22 7.44
N LEU A 9 24.26 -0.10 8.46
CA LEU A 9 23.78 -0.67 9.72
C LEU A 9 22.84 0.31 10.44
N ALA A 10 23.19 1.59 10.48
CA ALA A 10 22.34 2.65 11.04
C ALA A 10 21.01 2.78 10.28
N TRP A 11 21.05 2.74 8.95
CA TRP A 11 19.84 2.71 8.13
C TRP A 11 19.01 1.45 8.36
N GLU A 12 19.64 0.28 8.48
CA GLU A 12 18.94 -0.99 8.68
C GLU A 12 18.16 -0.99 10.00
N LEU A 13 18.76 -0.50 11.08
CA LEU A 13 18.08 -0.37 12.38
C LEU A 13 16.79 0.45 12.25
N VAL A 14 16.89 1.61 11.60
CA VAL A 14 15.78 2.50 11.31
C VAL A 14 14.74 1.84 10.39
N ALA A 15 15.19 1.12 9.36
CA ALA A 15 14.32 0.41 8.44
C ALA A 15 13.57 -0.74 9.12
N ARG A 16 14.18 -1.44 10.08
CA ARG A 16 13.54 -2.49 10.88
C ARG A 16 12.38 -1.94 11.71
N GLU A 17 12.57 -0.79 12.36
CA GLU A 17 11.48 -0.10 13.06
C GLU A 17 10.35 0.31 12.10
N ALA A 18 10.68 0.82 10.92
CA ALA A 18 9.67 1.16 9.91
C ALA A 18 8.85 -0.07 9.50
N GLN A 19 9.51 -1.21 9.28
CA GLN A 19 8.85 -2.48 8.93
C GLN A 19 7.92 -2.97 10.04
N GLN A 20 8.32 -2.81 11.30
CA GLN A 20 7.46 -3.11 12.44
C GLN A 20 6.20 -2.23 12.44
N ARG A 21 6.35 -0.91 12.27
CA ARG A 21 5.21 0.03 12.17
C ARG A 21 4.30 -0.28 10.98
N PHE A 22 4.86 -0.67 9.83
CA PHE A 22 4.06 -1.10 8.68
C PHE A 22 3.24 -2.35 9.01
N SER A 23 3.85 -3.36 9.66
CA SER A 23 3.13 -4.55 10.11
C SER A 23 2.01 -4.24 11.09
N GLU A 24 2.19 -3.27 11.98
CA GLU A 24 1.18 -2.87 12.96
C GLU A 24 0.04 -2.09 12.31
N THR A 25 0.37 -1.23 11.35
CA THR A 25 -0.60 -0.36 10.64
C THR A 25 -1.45 -1.14 9.64
N TRP A 26 -0.80 -1.97 8.82
CA TRP A 26 -1.46 -2.73 7.76
C TRP A 26 -1.94 -4.11 8.27
N GLY A 27 -1.48 -4.49 9.46
CA GLY A 27 -1.80 -5.74 10.12
C GLY A 27 -1.03 -6.93 9.53
N SER A 28 -0.91 -7.99 10.32
CA SER A 28 -0.51 -9.33 9.83
C SER A 28 -1.63 -10.04 9.06
N ARG A 29 -2.73 -9.32 8.75
CA ARG A 29 -3.89 -9.90 8.07
C ARG A 29 -3.44 -10.43 6.71
N LYS A 30 -3.75 -11.70 6.46
CA LYS A 30 -3.39 -12.36 5.20
C LYS A 30 -3.99 -11.62 4.00
N TRP A 31 -5.24 -11.17 4.10
CA TRP A 31 -5.96 -10.46 3.04
C TRP A 31 -6.99 -9.49 3.59
N GLU A 32 -7.08 -8.32 2.96
CA GLU A 32 -8.24 -7.44 2.99
C GLU A 32 -9.12 -7.75 1.78
N VAL A 33 -10.45 -7.70 1.96
CA VAL A 33 -11.43 -8.04 0.93
C VAL A 33 -12.21 -6.80 0.54
N PHE A 34 -12.35 -6.59 -0.77
CA PHE A 34 -13.13 -5.52 -1.38
C PHE A 34 -14.05 -6.14 -2.43
N LEU A 35 -15.28 -5.64 -2.57
CA LEU A 35 -16.09 -5.93 -3.74
C LEU A 35 -15.65 -5.05 -4.92
N GLN A 36 -15.79 -5.55 -6.15
CA GLN A 36 -15.52 -4.74 -7.35
C GLN A 36 -16.41 -3.49 -7.44
N SER A 37 -17.63 -3.55 -6.89
CA SER A 37 -18.52 -2.40 -6.74
C SER A 37 -17.99 -1.36 -5.74
N GLU A 38 -17.18 -1.77 -4.76
CA GLU A 38 -16.53 -0.91 -3.78
C GLU A 38 -15.25 -0.25 -4.32
N ARG A 39 -15.25 0.11 -5.61
CA ARG A 39 -14.10 0.69 -6.32
C ARG A 39 -13.47 1.86 -5.57
N LYS A 40 -14.28 2.75 -4.99
CA LYS A 40 -13.80 3.91 -4.22
C LYS A 40 -13.05 3.51 -2.96
N LEU A 41 -13.46 2.44 -2.27
CA LEU A 41 -12.76 1.93 -1.08
C LEU A 41 -11.42 1.30 -1.48
N LEU A 42 -11.39 0.56 -2.59
CA LEU A 42 -10.15 0.02 -3.15
C LEU A 42 -9.17 1.15 -3.51
N GLU A 43 -9.64 2.19 -4.19
CA GLU A 43 -8.82 3.37 -4.54
C GLU A 43 -8.32 4.12 -3.31
N ALA A 44 -9.16 4.30 -2.28
CA ALA A 44 -8.74 4.91 -1.03
C ALA A 44 -7.65 4.09 -0.34
N ARG A 45 -7.78 2.75 -0.32
CA ARG A 45 -6.79 1.87 0.31
C ARG A 45 -5.47 1.82 -0.46
N VAL A 46 -5.54 1.72 -1.79
CA VAL A 46 -4.35 1.79 -2.65
C VAL A 46 -3.69 3.16 -2.50
N GLY A 47 -4.46 4.24 -2.56
CA GLY A 47 -3.96 5.59 -2.34
C GLY A 47 -3.21 5.73 -1.02
N LEU A 48 -3.75 5.18 0.07
CA LEU A 48 -3.12 5.25 1.39
C LEU A 48 -1.80 4.49 1.42
N ALA A 49 -1.74 3.35 0.72
CA ALA A 49 -0.53 2.53 0.63
C ALA A 49 0.56 3.23 -0.19
N LEU A 50 0.14 3.89 -1.28
CA LEU A 50 1.07 4.57 -2.16
C LEU A 50 1.55 5.87 -1.51
N PHE A 51 0.62 6.79 -1.20
CA PHE A 51 0.90 8.20 -0.92
C PHE A 51 0.69 8.61 0.54
N GLY A 52 0.24 7.71 1.43
CA GLY A 52 -0.16 8.09 2.78
C GLY A 52 -1.51 8.81 2.81
N PHE A 53 -1.82 9.47 3.92
CA PHE A 53 -3.06 10.24 4.05
C PHE A 53 -3.06 11.44 3.09
N PRO A 54 -4.20 11.80 2.49
CA PRO A 54 -4.29 12.99 1.64
C PRO A 54 -3.99 14.26 2.46
N GLU A 55 -3.29 15.23 1.84
CA GLU A 55 -2.82 16.46 2.50
C GLU A 55 -3.93 17.45 2.87
N GLN A 56 -5.10 17.35 2.23
CA GLN A 56 -6.21 18.29 2.45
C GLN A 56 -7.28 17.68 3.36
N SER A 57 -7.74 18.47 4.34
CA SER A 57 -8.79 18.12 5.32
C SER A 57 -10.13 17.75 4.69
N ASN A 58 -10.30 18.03 3.41
CA ASN A 58 -11.40 17.49 2.61
C ASN A 58 -11.01 16.06 2.27
N ALA A 59 -11.46 15.12 3.11
CA ALA A 59 -11.08 13.70 3.21
C ALA A 59 -11.14 12.84 1.91
N ASP A 60 -11.34 13.46 0.74
CA ASP A 60 -11.74 12.81 -0.50
C ASP A 60 -10.78 12.97 -1.70
N CYS A 61 -9.66 13.72 -1.65
CA CYS A 61 -8.84 13.82 -2.87
C CYS A 61 -7.31 13.84 -2.71
N TYR A 62 -6.69 12.79 -3.26
CA TYR A 62 -5.31 12.84 -3.75
C TYR A 62 -5.18 13.86 -4.89
N ARG A 63 -4.00 14.45 -5.07
CA ARG A 63 -3.73 15.36 -6.19
C ARG A 63 -4.01 14.66 -7.52
N LYS A 64 -4.40 15.40 -8.57
CA LYS A 64 -4.76 14.84 -9.90
C LYS A 64 -3.75 13.82 -10.44
N LYS A 65 -2.45 14.04 -10.24
CA LYS A 65 -1.38 13.10 -10.65
C LYS A 65 -1.40 11.81 -9.83
N GLN A 66 -1.55 11.92 -8.51
CA GLN A 66 -1.65 10.78 -7.59
C GLN A 66 -2.92 9.97 -7.87
N ALA A 67 -4.07 10.63 -8.03
CA ALA A 67 -5.34 9.99 -8.39
C ALA A 67 -5.21 9.15 -9.69
N LYS A 68 -4.55 9.69 -10.73
CA LYS A 68 -4.27 8.94 -11.97
C LYS A 68 -3.43 7.68 -11.72
N VAL A 69 -2.44 7.73 -10.83
CA VAL A 69 -1.63 6.55 -10.48
C VAL A 69 -2.47 5.53 -9.72
N ILE A 70 -3.27 5.98 -8.74
CA ILE A 70 -4.18 5.13 -7.97
C ILE A 70 -5.15 4.39 -8.88
N THR A 71 -5.87 5.12 -9.75
CA THR A 71 -6.81 4.54 -10.70
C THR A 71 -6.13 3.50 -11.59
N LYS A 72 -4.93 3.81 -12.14
CA LYS A 72 -4.17 2.85 -12.96
C LYS A 72 -3.81 1.57 -12.20
N VAL A 73 -3.35 1.68 -10.96
CA VAL A 73 -3.00 0.52 -10.13
C VAL A 73 -4.27 -0.30 -9.84
N CYS A 74 -5.37 0.35 -9.47
CA CYS A 74 -6.66 -0.31 -9.24
C CYS A 74 -7.20 -1.02 -10.50
N ASP A 75 -7.08 -0.41 -11.68
CA ASP A 75 -7.48 -1.03 -12.95
C ASP A 75 -6.66 -2.31 -13.21
N VAL A 76 -5.34 -2.26 -12.94
CA VAL A 76 -4.48 -3.44 -13.07
C VAL A 76 -4.83 -4.52 -12.06
N ILE A 77 -5.12 -4.15 -10.80
CA ILE A 77 -5.59 -5.07 -9.76
C ILE A 77 -6.86 -5.79 -10.25
N VAL A 78 -7.92 -5.03 -10.58
CA VAL A 78 -9.21 -5.58 -11.01
C VAL A 78 -9.04 -6.46 -12.25
N ARG A 79 -8.30 -6.00 -13.26
CA ARG A 79 -8.06 -6.79 -14.47
C ARG A 79 -7.33 -8.10 -14.19
N LYS A 80 -6.35 -8.10 -13.28
CA LYS A 80 -5.56 -9.30 -12.93
C LYS A 80 -6.30 -10.26 -12.00
N THR A 81 -7.30 -9.79 -11.26
CA THR A 81 -8.12 -10.61 -10.37
C THR A 81 -9.47 -11.01 -10.97
N ARG A 82 -9.93 -10.36 -12.06
CA ARG A 82 -11.27 -10.56 -12.67
C ARG A 82 -11.63 -12.02 -12.92
N LYS A 83 -10.73 -12.81 -13.50
CA LYS A 83 -10.95 -14.24 -13.81
C LYS A 83 -11.15 -15.11 -12.55
N TYR A 84 -10.76 -14.60 -11.40
CA TYR A 84 -10.62 -15.32 -10.13
C TYR A 84 -11.51 -14.75 -9.03
N ALA A 85 -12.21 -13.66 -9.32
CA ALA A 85 -13.06 -12.97 -8.39
C ALA A 85 -14.36 -13.77 -8.20
N LYS A 86 -14.34 -14.76 -7.31
CA LYS A 86 -15.58 -15.36 -6.80
C LYS A 86 -16.45 -14.22 -6.28
N PHE A 87 -17.67 -14.08 -6.82
CA PHE A 87 -18.62 -13.04 -6.43
C PHE A 87 -18.07 -11.61 -6.55
N GLY A 88 -17.17 -11.35 -7.49
CA GLY A 88 -16.62 -10.00 -7.69
C GLY A 88 -15.69 -9.52 -6.57
N GLN A 89 -15.13 -10.42 -5.74
CA GLN A 89 -14.21 -10.04 -4.68
C GLN A 89 -12.77 -9.82 -5.18
N VAL A 90 -12.14 -8.78 -4.66
CA VAL A 90 -10.70 -8.49 -4.73
C VAL A 90 -10.11 -8.71 -3.35
N LYS A 91 -9.10 -9.58 -3.25
CA LYS A 91 -8.36 -9.81 -2.01
C LYS A 91 -6.96 -9.23 -2.15
N MET A 92 -6.60 -8.27 -1.31
CA MET A 92 -5.30 -7.61 -1.36
C MET A 92 -4.65 -7.43 0.00
N SER A 93 -3.34 -7.23 0.00
CA SER A 93 -2.57 -6.75 1.15
C SER A 93 -1.44 -5.86 0.64
N CYS A 94 -0.87 -5.02 1.50
CA CYS A 94 0.24 -4.15 1.15
C CYS A 94 1.53 -4.62 1.81
N VAL A 95 2.63 -4.53 1.07
CA VAL A 95 3.97 -4.88 1.51
C VAL A 95 4.88 -3.70 1.21
N PHE A 96 5.75 -3.35 2.14
CA PHE A 96 6.65 -2.22 1.97
C PHE A 96 8.08 -2.71 1.95
N VAL A 97 8.85 -2.29 0.93
CA VAL A 97 10.28 -2.56 0.83
C VAL A 97 11.03 -1.30 1.19
N SER A 98 11.84 -1.34 2.24
CA SER A 98 12.75 -0.25 2.58
C SER A 98 13.99 -0.37 1.72
N ALA A 99 14.38 0.70 1.04
CA ALA A 99 15.51 0.72 0.12
C ALA A 99 16.53 1.82 0.50
N LYS A 100 17.81 1.51 0.35
CA LYS A 100 18.94 2.44 0.47
C LYS A 100 19.78 2.39 -0.79
N SER A 101 19.86 3.52 -1.48
CA SER A 101 20.86 3.77 -2.52
C SER A 101 22.05 4.54 -1.92
N LYS A 102 23.07 4.86 -2.72
CA LYS A 102 24.18 5.70 -2.27
C LYS A 102 23.74 7.11 -1.86
N LYS A 103 22.69 7.63 -2.49
CA LYS A 103 22.24 9.03 -2.32
C LYS A 103 20.94 9.14 -1.53
N ASP A 104 20.09 8.11 -1.63
CA ASP A 104 18.70 8.20 -1.20
C ASP A 104 18.30 7.03 -0.33
N ARG A 105 17.29 7.28 0.51
CA ARG A 105 16.55 6.28 1.25
C ARG A 105 15.09 6.43 0.87
N PHE A 106 14.43 5.32 0.58
CA PHE A 106 13.06 5.35 0.14
C PHE A 106 12.33 4.06 0.48
N THR A 107 11.01 4.09 0.37
CA THR A 107 10.17 2.91 0.58
C THR A 107 9.37 2.64 -0.69
N VAL A 108 9.25 1.37 -1.06
CA VAL A 108 8.50 0.93 -2.24
C VAL A 108 7.29 0.13 -1.77
N PRO A 109 6.07 0.66 -1.94
CA PRO A 109 4.86 -0.11 -1.70
C PRO A 109 4.61 -1.10 -2.83
N LEU A 110 4.28 -2.33 -2.46
CA LEU A 110 3.85 -3.40 -3.35
C LEU A 110 2.46 -3.85 -2.92
N ILE A 111 1.52 -3.85 -3.88
CA ILE A 111 0.19 -4.37 -3.67
C ILE A 111 0.21 -5.86 -4.01
N ARG A 112 0.03 -6.69 -2.99
CA ARG A 112 -0.12 -8.13 -3.15
C ARG A 112 -1.60 -8.43 -3.40
N VAL A 113 -1.92 -9.16 -4.45
CA VAL A 113 -3.29 -9.53 -4.80
C VAL A 113 -3.42 -11.04 -4.93
N LEU A 114 -4.50 -11.60 -4.41
CA LEU A 114 -4.77 -13.03 -4.52
C LEU A 114 -5.22 -13.38 -5.95
N LYS A 115 -4.69 -14.50 -6.44
CA LYS A 115 -5.06 -15.19 -7.67
C LYS A 115 -5.63 -16.55 -7.23
N TYR A 116 -6.91 -16.83 -7.49
CA TYR A 116 -7.45 -18.17 -7.26
C TYR A 116 -7.13 -19.05 -8.47
N ASP A 117 -5.93 -19.63 -8.52
CA ASP A 117 -5.60 -20.62 -9.55
C ASP A 117 -5.39 -21.98 -8.89
N TYR A 118 -6.43 -22.80 -8.92
CA TYR A 118 -6.46 -24.14 -8.32
C TYR A 118 -5.39 -25.10 -8.90
N ALA A 119 -4.69 -24.71 -9.97
CA ALA A 119 -3.62 -25.49 -10.59
C ALA A 119 -2.21 -25.22 -10.01
N ASP A 120 -2.03 -24.18 -9.19
CA ASP A 120 -0.73 -23.77 -8.64
C ASP A 120 -0.86 -23.39 -7.16
N ASP A 121 -1.03 -24.42 -6.31
CA ASP A 121 -1.22 -24.27 -4.86
C ASP A 121 -0.08 -23.50 -4.17
N MET A 122 1.10 -23.48 -4.80
CA MET A 122 2.29 -22.80 -4.30
C MET A 122 2.31 -21.29 -4.61
N CYS A 123 1.51 -20.81 -5.58
CA CYS A 123 1.63 -19.45 -6.12
C CYS A 123 0.30 -18.75 -6.43
N ASN A 124 -0.55 -18.67 -5.41
CA ASN A 124 -1.88 -18.07 -5.50
C ASN A 124 -1.91 -16.54 -5.33
N HIS A 125 -0.83 -15.81 -5.63
CA HIS A 125 -0.84 -14.35 -5.52
C HIS A 125 0.09 -13.69 -6.52
N ARG A 126 -0.04 -12.37 -6.70
CA ARG A 126 0.83 -11.53 -7.52
C ARG A 126 1.20 -10.28 -6.74
N PHE A 127 2.32 -9.65 -7.11
CA PHE A 127 2.70 -8.33 -6.59
C PHE A 127 2.62 -7.29 -7.70
N ILE A 128 2.14 -6.10 -7.37
CA ILE A 128 1.98 -4.97 -8.29
C ILE A 128 2.66 -3.75 -7.66
N ASP A 129 3.57 -3.11 -8.39
CA ASP A 129 4.23 -1.88 -7.94
C ASP A 129 3.48 -0.61 -8.37
N THR A 130 3.98 0.54 -7.94
CA THR A 130 3.46 1.89 -8.27
C THR A 130 3.44 2.19 -9.77
N ASN A 131 4.28 1.52 -10.55
CA ASN A 131 4.41 1.67 -11.99
C ASN A 131 3.60 0.61 -12.75
N CYS A 132 2.72 -0.12 -12.06
CA CYS A 132 1.89 -1.19 -12.61
C CYS A 132 2.68 -2.39 -13.17
N ASN A 133 3.93 -2.57 -12.79
CA ASN A 133 4.66 -3.80 -13.09
C ASN A 133 4.06 -4.93 -12.24
N VAL A 134 3.84 -6.09 -12.88
CA VAL A 134 3.21 -7.25 -12.23
C VAL A 134 4.22 -8.38 -12.11
N TYR A 135 4.50 -8.77 -10.87
CA TYR A 135 5.39 -9.88 -10.55
C TYR A 135 4.56 -11.11 -10.20
N ARG A 136 4.95 -12.28 -10.74
CA ARG A 136 4.23 -13.54 -10.51
C ARG A 136 4.28 -13.96 -9.04
N ASN A 137 5.40 -13.71 -8.37
CA ASN A 137 5.63 -14.05 -6.97
C ASN A 137 6.74 -13.15 -6.40
N TRP A 138 7.12 -13.41 -5.15
CA TRP A 138 8.13 -12.61 -4.46
C TRP A 138 9.51 -12.74 -5.11
N GLU A 139 9.88 -13.95 -5.52
CA GLU A 139 11.16 -14.23 -6.18
C GLU A 139 11.28 -13.50 -7.52
N CYS A 140 10.19 -13.43 -8.29
CA CYS A 140 10.13 -12.62 -9.50
C CYS A 140 10.33 -11.14 -9.21
N PHE A 141 9.76 -10.59 -8.12
CA PHE A 141 10.04 -9.21 -7.72
C PHE A 141 11.53 -9.01 -7.42
N LEU A 142 12.13 -9.86 -6.58
CA LEU A 142 13.55 -9.74 -6.24
C LEU A 142 14.45 -9.79 -7.48
N LYS A 143 14.16 -10.67 -8.44
CA LYS A 143 14.96 -10.83 -9.67
C LYS A 143 14.70 -9.76 -10.74
N GLN A 144 13.47 -9.24 -10.84
CA GLN A 144 13.00 -8.49 -12.02
C GLN A 144 12.50 -7.08 -11.70
N ASN A 145 12.58 -6.63 -10.45
CA ASN A 145 12.19 -5.27 -10.11
C ASN A 145 12.98 -4.23 -10.94
N LYS A 146 12.37 -3.06 -11.08
CA LYS A 146 12.93 -1.93 -11.85
C LYS A 146 13.53 -0.86 -10.93
N LEU A 147 13.87 -1.21 -9.70
CA LEU A 147 14.51 -0.28 -8.76
C LEU A 147 15.94 0.05 -9.24
N PRO A 148 16.46 1.25 -8.91
CA PRO A 148 17.87 1.54 -9.11
C PRO A 148 18.74 0.60 -8.26
N HIS A 149 20.05 0.58 -8.51
CA HIS A 149 20.99 -0.17 -7.69
C HIS A 149 20.90 0.25 -6.21
N CYS A 150 20.40 -0.64 -5.35
CA CYS A 150 20.12 -0.33 -3.95
C CYS A 150 20.06 -1.60 -3.08
N LEU A 151 20.41 -1.45 -1.81
CA LEU A 151 20.12 -2.43 -0.77
C LEU A 151 18.64 -2.36 -0.42
N ILE A 152 18.01 -3.51 -0.17
CA ILE A 152 16.60 -3.60 0.20
C ILE A 152 16.41 -4.45 1.45
N LEU A 153 15.54 -3.99 2.34
CA LEU A 153 15.09 -4.69 3.54
C LEU A 153 13.56 -4.84 3.47
N TYR A 154 13.08 -6.07 3.65
CA TYR A 154 11.69 -6.41 3.39
C TYR A 154 11.21 -7.57 4.27
N PRO A 155 9.88 -7.76 4.42
CA PRO A 155 9.31 -8.93 5.08
C PRO A 155 9.66 -10.20 4.33
N THR A 156 10.09 -11.24 5.05
CA THR A 156 10.45 -12.53 4.44
C THR A 156 9.31 -13.05 3.55
N ASN A 157 9.64 -13.44 2.32
CA ASN A 157 8.70 -13.87 1.28
C ASN A 157 7.64 -12.84 0.88
N GLY A 158 7.85 -11.56 1.18
CA GLY A 158 6.89 -10.50 0.90
C GLY A 158 5.63 -10.60 1.76
N ILE A 159 5.74 -11.11 2.99
CA ILE A 159 4.62 -11.25 3.92
C ILE A 159 5.05 -10.79 5.31
N TYR A 160 4.26 -9.91 5.93
CA TYR A 160 4.45 -9.54 7.33
C TYR A 160 4.07 -10.71 8.24
N THR A 161 5.06 -11.57 8.53
CA THR A 161 4.99 -12.61 9.55
C THR A 161 5.76 -12.15 10.78
N GLN A 162 5.24 -12.42 11.97
CA GLN A 162 5.91 -12.09 13.22
C GLN A 162 6.34 -13.36 13.96
N LYS A 163 7.49 -13.26 14.63
CA LYS A 163 7.96 -14.23 15.61
C LYS A 163 8.39 -13.44 16.85
N ASP A 164 7.88 -13.82 18.02
CA ASP A 164 8.17 -13.15 19.29
C ASP A 164 7.90 -11.63 19.25
N GLY A 165 6.76 -11.25 18.63
CA GLY A 165 6.34 -9.85 18.48
C GLY A 165 7.13 -9.02 17.46
N LYS A 166 8.13 -9.60 16.79
CA LYS A 166 8.99 -8.92 15.80
C LYS A 166 8.73 -9.43 14.39
N VAL A 167 8.69 -8.54 13.42
CA VAL A 167 8.58 -8.90 12.00
C VAL A 167 9.82 -9.69 11.55
N LEU A 168 9.58 -10.80 10.85
CA LEU A 168 10.63 -11.55 10.15
C LEU A 168 11.04 -10.81 8.87
N LEU A 169 12.32 -10.44 8.79
CA LEU A 169 12.87 -9.61 7.74
C LEU A 169 14.02 -10.31 7.03
N SER A 170 14.17 -10.00 5.75
CA SER A 170 15.28 -10.46 4.93
C SER A 170 15.96 -9.29 4.22
N ARG A 171 17.26 -9.43 4.01
CA ARG A 171 18.09 -8.52 3.24
C ARG A 171 18.12 -8.96 1.79
N GLY A 172 18.26 -8.02 0.87
CA GLY A 172 18.50 -8.30 -0.54
C GLY A 172 19.06 -7.08 -1.27
N GLU A 173 19.21 -7.22 -2.57
CA GLU A 173 19.76 -6.16 -3.42
C GLU A 173 18.95 -6.06 -4.70
N SER A 174 18.75 -4.83 -5.19
CA SER A 174 18.37 -4.59 -6.58
C SER A 174 19.61 -4.23 -7.38
N THR A 175 19.86 -4.97 -8.46
CA THR A 175 21.11 -4.90 -9.22
C THR A 175 20.97 -4.22 -10.59
N ARG A 176 19.80 -3.62 -10.89
CA ARG A 176 19.58 -2.99 -12.21
C ARG A 176 20.33 -1.66 -12.34
N ARG A 177 21.10 -1.54 -13.43
CA ARG A 177 21.95 -0.37 -13.77
C ARG A 177 21.22 0.76 -14.51
N PHE A 178 20.02 0.50 -15.04
CA PHE A 178 19.22 1.49 -15.76
C PHE A 178 17.89 1.71 -15.04
N SER A 179 17.69 2.88 -14.43
CA SER A 179 16.40 3.26 -13.87
C SER A 179 15.52 3.84 -14.98
N THR A 180 14.37 3.19 -15.23
CA THR A 180 13.21 3.99 -15.62
C THR A 180 12.79 4.76 -14.39
N ALA A 181 12.30 6.00 -14.52
CA ALA A 181 11.88 6.81 -13.39
C ALA A 181 10.94 5.99 -12.48
N VAL A 182 11.49 5.48 -11.37
CA VAL A 182 10.69 4.83 -10.35
C VAL A 182 9.95 5.98 -9.68
N SER A 183 8.62 5.95 -9.70
CA SER A 183 7.85 6.85 -8.86
C SER A 183 8.16 6.44 -7.42
N VAL A 184 9.20 7.04 -6.85
CA VAL A 184 9.59 6.90 -5.46
C VAL A 184 8.51 7.63 -4.68
N VAL A 185 7.53 6.86 -4.21
CA VAL A 185 6.51 7.38 -3.33
C VAL A 185 7.02 7.17 -1.92
N ARG A 186 7.03 8.20 -1.08
CA ARG A 186 7.39 8.11 0.33
C ARG A 186 6.09 7.87 1.12
N PRO A 187 5.74 6.62 1.48
CA PRO A 187 4.57 6.37 2.29
C PRO A 187 4.80 6.97 3.67
N TRP A 188 3.72 7.39 4.33
CA TRP A 188 3.74 7.82 5.72
C TRP A 188 4.43 6.75 6.58
N GLY A 189 5.59 7.08 7.17
CA GLY A 189 6.44 6.14 7.93
C GLY A 189 7.74 5.71 7.23
N SER A 190 8.01 6.13 5.99
CA SER A 190 9.34 6.05 5.38
C SER A 190 10.26 7.08 6.03
N LEU A 191 11.21 6.63 6.84
CA LEU A 191 12.17 7.45 7.57
C LEU A 191 13.09 8.26 6.63
N GLY A 192 12.62 9.42 6.22
CA GLY A 192 13.31 10.66 6.53
C GLY A 192 12.56 11.32 7.68
N VAL A 193 13.27 11.89 8.65
CA VAL A 193 12.68 12.80 9.62
C VAL A 193 12.01 13.93 8.85
N THR A 194 10.68 13.87 8.69
CA THR A 194 9.76 14.99 8.43
C THR A 194 8.35 14.40 8.47
N GLY A 195 7.79 14.31 9.68
CA GLY A 195 6.36 14.51 9.82
C GLY A 195 6.13 15.99 9.55
N PHE A 196 5.37 16.30 8.50
CA PHE A 196 5.04 17.65 8.04
C PHE A 196 6.25 18.51 7.61
N GLY A 197 5.96 19.47 6.74
CA GLY A 197 6.93 20.14 5.87
C GLY A 197 7.96 21.04 6.56
N LEU A 198 8.76 21.62 5.65
CA LEU A 198 9.86 22.56 5.81
C LEU A 198 11.26 21.98 6.05
N GLU A 199 12.10 22.30 5.07
CA GLU A 199 13.55 22.28 5.16
C GLU A 199 14.06 23.12 6.34
N SER A 200 15.14 22.60 6.94
CA SER A 200 16.11 23.27 7.81
C SER A 200 15.64 23.87 9.13
N SER A 201 16.04 23.21 10.22
CA SER A 201 16.82 23.76 11.35
C SER A 201 16.39 23.16 12.69
N ARG A 202 17.36 22.50 13.33
CA ARG A 202 17.61 22.17 14.74
C ARG A 202 16.43 22.12 15.77
N ILE A 203 16.56 21.12 16.66
CA ILE A 203 16.01 20.94 18.05
C ILE A 203 14.57 20.37 18.15
N PRO A 204 14.17 19.61 19.19
CA PRO A 204 14.74 18.40 19.82
C PRO A 204 13.77 17.18 19.71
N VAL A 205 14.24 16.00 20.07
CA VAL A 205 13.41 14.79 20.23
C VAL A 205 12.37 14.94 21.36
N SER A 206 11.10 14.69 21.06
CA SER A 206 10.09 14.31 22.07
C SER A 206 9.00 13.40 21.48
N PRO A 207 8.43 12.47 22.27
CA PRO A 207 7.71 11.30 21.76
C PRO A 207 6.23 11.61 21.58
N VAL A 208 5.74 11.66 20.35
CA VAL A 208 4.30 11.82 20.11
C VAL A 208 3.67 10.46 19.81
N VAL A 209 2.99 9.99 20.85
CA VAL A 209 1.90 9.02 20.86
C VAL A 209 0.99 9.22 19.65
N ALA A 210 0.96 8.27 18.72
CA ALA A 210 0.02 8.25 17.60
C ALA A 210 -0.59 6.85 17.41
N GLY A 211 -1.12 6.28 18.49
CA GLY A 211 -1.79 4.96 18.49
C GLY A 211 -3.29 5.00 18.18
N THR A 212 -3.95 6.18 18.21
CA THR A 212 -5.42 6.25 18.31
C THR A 212 -6.16 6.77 17.08
N ALA A 213 -5.51 7.39 16.10
CA ALA A 213 -6.22 7.98 14.95
C ALA A 213 -6.65 6.97 13.86
N MET A 214 -6.00 5.81 13.76
CA MET A 214 -6.14 4.93 12.59
C MET A 214 -7.47 4.16 12.48
N LYS A 215 -8.19 3.95 13.59
CA LYS A 215 -9.53 3.32 13.52
C LYS A 215 -10.60 4.29 13.02
N GLY A 216 -10.44 5.60 13.21
CA GLY A 216 -11.45 6.61 12.90
C GLY A 216 -11.68 6.84 11.40
N ALA A 217 -10.61 7.03 10.62
CA ALA A 217 -10.73 7.39 9.20
C ALA A 217 -11.34 6.27 8.33
N LEU A 218 -11.01 5.00 8.59
CA LEU A 218 -11.59 3.87 7.88
C LEU A 218 -13.06 3.62 8.29
N PHE A 219 -13.42 3.94 9.54
CA PHE A 219 -14.81 3.95 9.99
C PHE A 219 -15.62 5.05 9.29
N ILE A 220 -15.08 6.26 9.19
CA ILE A 220 -15.74 7.39 8.52
C ILE A 220 -15.99 7.07 7.03
N ALA A 221 -15.00 6.51 6.33
CA ALA A 221 -15.16 6.12 4.93
C ALA A 221 -16.26 5.04 4.73
N ARG A 222 -16.35 4.06 5.63
CA ARG A 222 -17.43 3.07 5.62
C ARG A 222 -18.78 3.71 5.90
N SER A 223 -18.90 4.53 6.94
CA SER A 223 -20.16 5.20 7.31
C SER A 223 -20.67 6.16 6.23
N VAL A 224 -19.78 6.91 5.57
CA VAL A 224 -20.15 7.82 4.46
C VAL A 224 -20.57 7.04 3.22
N SER A 225 -19.92 5.91 2.92
CA SER A 225 -20.34 5.04 1.82
C SER A 225 -21.72 4.43 2.07
N THR A 226 -22.01 3.96 3.29
CA THR A 226 -23.33 3.40 3.61
C THR A 226 -24.43 4.47 3.59
N LYS A 227 -24.14 5.71 4.03
CA LYS A 227 -25.09 6.83 3.95
C LYS A 227 -25.38 7.26 2.51
N ARG A 228 -24.37 7.32 1.63
CA ARG A 228 -24.57 7.65 0.21
C ARG A 228 -25.33 6.57 -0.57
N VAL A 229 -25.16 5.29 -0.22
CA VAL A 229 -25.94 4.20 -0.83
C VAL A 229 -27.40 4.27 -0.39
N ARG A 230 -27.68 4.48 0.91
CA ARG A 230 -29.06 4.65 1.40
C ARG A 230 -29.76 5.89 0.84
N ALA A 231 -29.04 6.99 0.65
CA ALA A 231 -29.61 8.20 0.04
C ALA A 231 -30.01 7.97 -1.43
N LYS A 232 -29.19 7.23 -2.19
CA LYS A 232 -29.51 6.86 -3.57
C LYS A 232 -30.65 5.86 -3.67
N GLU A 233 -30.73 4.90 -2.76
CA GLU A 233 -31.83 3.92 -2.71
C GLU A 233 -33.17 4.58 -2.29
N GLY A 234 -33.12 5.59 -1.41
CA GLY A 234 -34.28 6.41 -1.04
C GLY A 234 -34.78 7.31 -2.17
N GLU A 235 -33.88 7.98 -2.89
CA GLU A 235 -34.24 8.81 -4.06
C GLU A 235 -34.84 7.99 -5.21
N THR A 236 -34.45 6.73 -5.38
CA THR A 236 -35.06 5.83 -6.38
C THR A 236 -36.38 5.22 -5.94
N ALA A 237 -36.66 5.13 -4.64
CA ALA A 237 -37.91 4.57 -4.13
C ALA A 237 -39.06 5.60 -4.13
N GLU A 238 -38.76 6.90 -4.04
CA GLU A 238 -39.77 7.96 -4.06
C GLU A 238 -40.26 8.35 -5.47
N HIS A 239 -39.63 7.83 -6.54
CA HIS A 239 -40.03 8.16 -7.92
C HIS A 239 -40.90 7.08 -8.60
N ASP A 240 -41.10 5.92 -7.97
CA ASP A 240 -41.82 4.77 -8.55
C ASP A 240 -43.24 4.55 -7.99
N THR A 241 -43.78 5.46 -7.17
CA THR A 241 -45.12 5.29 -6.54
C THR A 241 -46.28 6.09 -7.16
N ASP A 242 -46.09 6.83 -8.25
CA ASP A 242 -47.13 7.75 -8.77
C ASP A 242 -47.69 7.41 -10.18
N SER A 243 -47.61 6.15 -10.63
CA SER A 243 -48.17 5.77 -11.94
C SER A 243 -48.94 4.45 -11.97
N GLU A 244 -49.78 4.21 -10.97
CA GLU A 244 -50.91 3.27 -11.07
C GLU A 244 -52.14 3.81 -10.31
N GLN A 245 -52.80 4.86 -10.81
CA GLN A 245 -54.26 5.02 -10.68
C GLN A 245 -54.81 5.87 -11.85
N LEU A 246 -55.81 5.30 -12.53
CA LEU A 246 -56.69 5.80 -13.61
C LEU A 246 -56.35 5.34 -15.03
#